data_AF-A0A7S0GRT8-F1
#
_entry.id   AF-A0A7S0GRT8-F1
#
_cell.length_a   1.000
_cell.length_b   1.000
_cell.length_c   1.000
_cell.angle_alpha   90.00
_cell.angle_beta   90.00
_cell.angle_gamma   90.00
#
_symmetry.space_group_name_H-M   'P 1'
#
loop_
_entity.id
_entity.type
_entity.pdbx_description
1 polymer ?
#
loop_
_entity_poly.entity_id
_entity_poly.type
_entity_poly.pdbx_seq_one_letter_code
_entity_poly.pdbx_strand_id
1 'polypeptide(L)'
;MGLSAAAQPHFQAREAEQRAMVRGAEERLREYRRLLPGGDRAGALDGRFWDAVVLTAANDRQAETYVQQLDALHARGQLPGARERYLVIPDPPGPRVGSGGATLHVMLRLQAVAGSGWSGKKLFLLHAGGYSERSPAHGTLGKAFGQIPFDAAGVGVPATVLEAQLVSFQELPSRLPNGIFVSSADVAVQFGALPGLGPDAIARAREGILALAHASSVEVGTGHGVFVCEREQLDACVRAAVAVVGDADADAGDDEQVRQTLRQTQHASRAGGQAASRL
;
A
#
# COMPACT_ATOMS: atom_id res chain seq x y z
N MET A 1 36.29 -32.25 18.45
CA MET A 1 34.97 -31.74 18.86
C MET A 1 35.07 -30.22 18.91
N GLY A 2 34.47 -29.53 17.95
CA GLY A 2 34.38 -28.08 17.93
C GLY A 2 33.06 -27.72 17.27
N LEU A 3 32.04 -27.49 18.10
CA LEU A 3 30.74 -27.01 17.64
C LEU A 3 30.94 -25.56 17.19
N SER A 4 30.83 -25.34 15.88
CA SER A 4 30.72 -24.02 15.27
C SER A 4 29.61 -23.25 15.97
N ALA A 5 29.93 -22.06 16.48
CA ALA A 5 28.95 -21.16 17.07
C ALA A 5 27.90 -20.83 16.01
N ALA A 6 26.69 -21.38 16.17
CA ALA A 6 25.56 -21.03 15.34
C ALA A 6 25.35 -19.52 15.43
N ALA A 7 25.42 -18.84 14.29
CA ALA A 7 25.07 -17.44 14.17
C ALA A 7 23.65 -17.27 14.72
N GLN A 8 23.53 -16.51 15.81
CA GLN A 8 22.24 -16.14 16.38
C GLN A 8 21.41 -15.42 15.30
N PRO A 9 20.08 -15.61 15.25
CA PRO A 9 19.24 -14.95 14.27
C PRO A 9 19.38 -13.42 14.41
N HIS A 10 19.66 -12.76 13.28
CA HIS A 10 19.85 -11.31 13.12
C HIS A 10 18.55 -10.49 13.35
N PHE A 11 17.86 -10.67 14.47
CA PHE A 11 16.86 -9.70 14.93
C PHE A 11 17.59 -8.60 15.73
N GLN A 12 18.29 -7.72 15.01
CA GLN A 12 18.80 -6.48 15.60
C GLN A 12 17.71 -5.41 15.61
N ALA A 13 17.76 -4.55 16.63
CA ALA A 13 16.77 -3.53 16.97
C ALA A 13 16.41 -2.58 15.79
N ARG A 14 15.43 -2.97 14.97
CA ARG A 14 14.61 -2.07 14.13
C ARG A 14 13.31 -1.69 14.84
N GLU A 15 13.41 -1.49 16.14
CA GLU A 15 12.29 -1.53 17.06
C GLU A 15 11.25 -0.43 16.79
N ALA A 16 11.67 0.82 16.54
CA ALA A 16 10.76 1.94 16.29
C ALA A 16 10.02 1.85 14.93
N GLU A 17 10.75 1.59 13.84
CA GLU A 17 10.15 1.46 12.50
C GLU A 17 9.23 0.25 12.43
N GLN A 18 9.66 -0.89 12.96
CA GLN A 18 8.83 -2.09 13.00
C GLN A 18 7.59 -1.90 13.89
N ARG A 19 7.73 -1.27 15.06
CA ARG A 19 6.57 -0.88 15.90
C ARG A 19 5.63 0.05 15.14
N ALA A 20 6.15 1.05 14.43
CA ALA A 20 5.32 1.96 13.64
C ALA A 20 4.58 1.22 12.50
N MET A 21 5.24 0.30 11.81
CA MET A 21 4.62 -0.56 10.78
C MET A 21 3.54 -1.48 11.36
N VAL A 22 3.77 -2.05 12.55
CA VAL A 22 2.79 -2.90 13.24
C VAL A 22 1.59 -2.06 13.69
N ARG A 23 1.81 -0.96 14.41
CA ARG A 23 0.75 -0.04 14.85
C ARG A 23 -0.09 0.45 13.68
N GLY A 24 0.54 0.93 12.60
CA GLY A 24 -0.18 1.37 11.40
C GLY A 24 -0.98 0.24 10.74
N ALA A 25 -0.46 -0.98 10.71
CA ALA A 25 -1.20 -2.13 10.19
C ALA A 25 -2.39 -2.51 11.08
N GLU A 26 -2.23 -2.49 12.40
CA GLU A 26 -3.31 -2.75 13.37
C GLU A 26 -4.42 -1.71 13.27
N GLU A 27 -4.06 -0.43 13.14
CA GLU A 27 -5.02 0.67 12.97
C GLU A 27 -5.83 0.52 11.69
N ARG A 28 -5.16 0.27 10.56
CA ARG A 28 -5.82 0.05 9.26
C ARG A 28 -6.70 -1.19 9.28
N LEU A 29 -6.26 -2.29 9.89
CA LEU A 29 -7.08 -3.50 10.05
C LEU A 29 -8.31 -3.25 10.92
N ARG A 30 -8.13 -2.55 12.05
CA ARG A 30 -9.23 -2.19 12.95
C ARG A 30 -10.26 -1.34 12.22
N GLU A 31 -9.82 -0.32 11.48
CA GLU A 31 -10.72 0.53 10.72
C GLU A 31 -11.36 -0.22 9.56
N TYR A 32 -10.64 -1.07 8.82
CA TYR A 32 -11.20 -1.91 7.76
C TYR A 32 -12.36 -2.77 8.27
N ARG A 33 -12.19 -3.44 9.42
CA ARG A 33 -13.24 -4.29 10.02
C ARG A 33 -14.49 -3.52 10.42
N ARG A 34 -14.36 -2.24 10.78
CA ARG A 34 -15.50 -1.38 11.08
C ARG A 34 -16.30 -1.00 9.84
N LEU A 35 -15.68 -1.02 8.67
CA LEU A 35 -16.30 -0.75 7.37
C LEU A 35 -16.96 -2.01 6.75
N LEU A 36 -16.65 -3.20 7.27
CA LEU A 36 -17.29 -4.45 6.84
C LEU A 36 -18.77 -4.51 7.24
N PRO A 37 -19.59 -5.32 6.54
CA PRO A 37 -20.94 -5.65 6.98
C PRO A 37 -20.98 -6.09 8.46
N GLY A 38 -21.86 -5.47 9.24
CA GLY A 38 -21.96 -5.68 10.69
C GLY A 38 -21.04 -4.80 11.55
N GLY A 39 -20.08 -4.10 10.94
CA GLY A 39 -19.25 -3.09 11.61
C GLY A 39 -20.02 -1.78 11.87
N ASP A 40 -19.56 -1.01 12.86
CA ASP A 40 -20.18 0.26 13.30
C ASP A 40 -20.08 1.39 12.25
N ARG A 41 -19.26 1.23 11.22
CA ARG A 41 -19.08 2.19 10.12
C ARG A 41 -19.48 1.66 8.74
N ALA A 42 -20.17 0.51 8.67
CA ALA A 42 -20.59 -0.10 7.41
C ALA A 42 -21.41 0.84 6.51
N GLY A 43 -22.19 1.75 7.10
CA GLY A 43 -23.00 2.75 6.38
C GLY A 43 -22.31 4.11 6.13
N ALA A 44 -21.06 4.30 6.56
CA ALA A 44 -20.37 5.59 6.56
C ALA A 44 -19.06 5.54 5.77
N LEU A 45 -19.13 5.07 4.52
CA LEU A 45 -17.94 4.82 3.68
C LEU A 45 -17.36 6.08 3.03
N ASP A 46 -18.15 7.14 2.87
CA ASP A 46 -17.75 8.35 2.15
C ASP A 46 -16.54 9.01 2.81
N GLY A 47 -15.47 9.22 2.03
CA GLY A 47 -14.20 9.75 2.51
C GLY A 47 -13.40 8.81 3.43
N ARG A 48 -13.91 7.61 3.73
CA ARG A 48 -13.24 6.59 4.57
C ARG A 48 -12.82 5.35 3.78
N PHE A 49 -13.45 5.11 2.65
CA PHE A 49 -13.18 3.99 1.77
C PHE A 49 -13.16 4.44 0.29
N TRP A 50 -12.70 3.54 -0.58
CA TRP A 50 -12.62 3.77 -2.02
C TRP A 50 -14.01 3.91 -2.64
N ASP A 51 -14.22 4.90 -3.50
CA ASP A 51 -15.47 5.09 -4.25
C ASP A 51 -15.76 3.93 -5.22
N ALA A 52 -14.70 3.35 -5.79
CA ALA A 52 -14.74 2.06 -6.48
C ALA A 52 -13.40 1.33 -6.35
N VAL A 53 -13.48 0.00 -6.41
CA VAL A 53 -12.33 -0.90 -6.45
C VAL A 53 -12.35 -1.61 -7.80
N VAL A 54 -11.33 -1.40 -8.62
CA VAL A 54 -11.23 -1.90 -9.98
C VAL A 54 -10.14 -2.95 -10.06
N LEU A 55 -10.47 -4.15 -10.51
CA LEU A 55 -9.50 -5.22 -10.76
C LEU A 55 -9.30 -5.35 -12.27
N THR A 56 -8.05 -5.36 -12.73
CA THR A 56 -7.76 -5.72 -14.13
C THR A 56 -7.68 -7.23 -14.30
N ALA A 57 -8.19 -7.74 -15.41
CA ALA A 57 -8.10 -9.15 -15.79
C ALA A 57 -7.43 -9.30 -17.16
N ALA A 58 -6.82 -10.45 -17.43
CA ALA A 58 -6.10 -10.74 -18.66
C ALA A 58 -7.02 -10.91 -19.89
N ASN A 59 -8.27 -11.29 -19.64
CA ASN A 59 -9.31 -11.56 -20.64
C ASN A 59 -10.66 -11.77 -19.93
N ASP A 60 -11.72 -11.91 -20.73
CA ASP A 60 -13.09 -12.09 -20.23
C ASP A 60 -13.26 -13.31 -19.33
N ARG A 61 -12.62 -14.44 -19.66
CA ARG A 61 -12.69 -15.67 -18.84
C ARG A 61 -12.11 -15.46 -17.43
N GLN A 62 -10.98 -14.75 -17.33
CA GLN A 62 -10.43 -14.41 -16.02
C GLN A 62 -11.33 -13.39 -15.30
N ALA A 63 -11.93 -12.44 -16.04
CA ALA A 63 -12.85 -11.48 -15.45
C ALA A 63 -14.09 -12.17 -14.84
N GLU A 64 -14.68 -13.15 -15.53
CA GLU A 64 -15.78 -13.96 -15.01
C GLU A 64 -15.40 -14.67 -13.70
N THR A 65 -14.20 -15.25 -13.64
CA THR A 65 -13.69 -15.88 -12.42
C THR A 65 -13.58 -14.87 -11.28
N TYR A 66 -13.03 -13.68 -11.56
CA TYR A 66 -12.88 -12.60 -10.57
C TYR A 66 -14.23 -12.10 -10.07
N VAL A 67 -15.23 -11.98 -10.95
CA VAL A 67 -16.61 -11.63 -10.57
C VAL A 67 -17.17 -12.66 -9.59
N GLN A 68 -17.04 -13.96 -9.86
CA GLN A 68 -17.51 -15.02 -8.96
C GLN A 68 -16.80 -14.98 -7.59
N GLN A 69 -15.49 -14.70 -7.57
CA GLN A 69 -14.75 -14.56 -6.32
C GLN A 69 -15.22 -13.35 -5.51
N LEU A 70 -15.47 -12.21 -6.16
CA LEU A 70 -16.04 -11.03 -5.51
C LEU A 70 -17.44 -11.31 -4.96
N ASP A 71 -18.29 -12.03 -5.71
CA ASP A 71 -19.64 -12.40 -5.26
C ASP A 71 -19.57 -13.27 -4.00
N ALA A 72 -18.67 -14.26 -3.98
CA ALA A 72 -18.46 -15.12 -2.83
C ALA A 72 -17.96 -14.36 -1.60
N LEU A 73 -17.04 -13.39 -1.78
CA LEU A 73 -16.57 -12.53 -0.68
C LEU A 73 -17.69 -11.64 -0.13
N HIS A 74 -18.55 -11.07 -0.99
CA HIS A 74 -19.71 -10.28 -0.56
C HIS A 74 -20.76 -11.13 0.17
N ALA A 75 -21.05 -12.34 -0.33
CA ALA A 75 -21.97 -13.26 0.32
C ALA A 75 -21.52 -13.64 1.74
N ARG A 76 -20.20 -13.60 1.99
CA ARG A 76 -19.59 -13.84 3.30
C ARG A 76 -19.37 -12.57 4.14
N GLY A 77 -19.74 -11.40 3.61
CA GLY A 77 -19.56 -10.11 4.31
C GLY A 77 -18.10 -9.68 4.48
N GLN A 78 -17.20 -10.10 3.58
CA GLN A 78 -15.75 -9.88 3.73
C GLN A 78 -15.23 -8.63 3.02
N LEU A 79 -16.11 -7.86 2.37
CA LEU A 79 -15.78 -6.66 1.62
C LEU A 79 -16.64 -5.46 2.07
N PRO A 80 -16.05 -4.26 2.24
CA PRO A 80 -16.82 -3.06 2.57
C PRO A 80 -17.72 -2.56 1.45
N GLY A 81 -18.96 -2.20 1.79
CA GLY A 81 -19.90 -1.57 0.87
C GLY A 81 -20.59 -2.54 -0.08
N ALA A 82 -21.31 -1.97 -1.04
CA ALA A 82 -22.14 -2.72 -1.98
C ALA A 82 -21.30 -3.36 -3.11
N ARG A 83 -21.81 -4.46 -3.67
CA ARG A 83 -21.12 -5.27 -4.68
C ARG A 83 -20.72 -4.48 -5.93
N GLU A 84 -21.53 -3.50 -6.31
CA GLU A 84 -21.37 -2.64 -7.49
C GLU A 84 -20.16 -1.72 -7.38
N ARG A 85 -19.63 -1.51 -6.17
CA ARG A 85 -18.38 -0.79 -5.92
C ARG A 85 -17.16 -1.52 -6.51
N TYR A 86 -17.27 -2.82 -6.74
CA TYR A 86 -16.17 -3.67 -7.19
C TYR A 86 -16.32 -4.01 -8.67
N LEU A 87 -15.45 -3.43 -9.49
CA LEU A 87 -15.48 -3.56 -10.94
C LEU A 87 -14.35 -4.49 -11.40
N VAL A 88 -14.62 -5.29 -12.43
CA VAL A 88 -13.60 -6.10 -13.10
C VAL A 88 -13.53 -5.66 -14.55
N ILE A 89 -12.34 -5.26 -15.00
CA ILE A 89 -12.12 -4.78 -16.36
C ILE A 89 -11.07 -5.68 -17.03
N PRO A 90 -11.47 -6.52 -18.00
CA PRO A 90 -10.53 -7.32 -18.76
C PRO A 90 -9.73 -6.45 -19.76
N ASP A 91 -8.55 -6.93 -20.12
CA ASP A 91 -7.80 -6.41 -21.26
C ASP A 91 -8.66 -6.55 -22.53
N PRO A 92 -8.58 -5.57 -23.47
CA PRO A 92 -9.32 -5.65 -24.73
C PRO A 92 -8.88 -6.86 -25.57
N PRO A 93 -9.72 -7.34 -26.51
CA PRO A 93 -9.36 -8.46 -27.38
C PRO A 93 -8.03 -8.23 -28.11
N GLY A 94 -7.16 -9.23 -28.07
CA GLY A 94 -5.84 -9.18 -28.70
C GLY A 94 -4.69 -9.46 -27.73
N PRO A 95 -3.46 -9.02 -28.07
CA PRO A 95 -2.31 -9.16 -27.19
C PRO A 95 -2.50 -8.41 -25.86
N ARG A 96 -1.72 -8.79 -24.85
CA ARG A 96 -1.72 -8.12 -23.55
C ARG A 96 -1.33 -6.66 -23.68
N VAL A 97 -2.10 -5.79 -23.03
CA VAL A 97 -1.86 -4.34 -23.03
C VAL A 97 -0.84 -3.89 -21.98
N GLY A 98 -0.43 -4.78 -21.08
CA GLY A 98 0.45 -4.46 -19.96
C GLY A 98 -0.23 -3.58 -18.89
N SER A 99 0.46 -3.28 -17.79
CA SER A 99 -0.12 -2.47 -16.69
C SER A 99 -0.51 -1.06 -17.13
N GLY A 100 0.39 -0.36 -17.83
CA GLY A 100 0.10 0.99 -18.34
C GLY A 100 -1.08 1.03 -19.31
N GLY A 101 -1.13 0.09 -20.26
CA GLY A 101 -2.26 -0.02 -21.19
C GLY A 101 -3.56 -0.42 -20.50
N ALA A 102 -3.50 -1.29 -19.49
CA ALA A 102 -4.67 -1.64 -18.68
C ALA A 102 -5.20 -0.44 -17.88
N THR A 103 -4.32 0.38 -17.30
CA THR A 103 -4.73 1.64 -16.61
C THR A 103 -5.44 2.59 -17.56
N LEU A 104 -4.88 2.82 -18.75
CA LEU A 104 -5.53 3.66 -19.76
C LEU A 104 -6.88 3.06 -20.20
N HIS A 105 -6.94 1.74 -20.38
CA HIS A 105 -8.19 1.07 -20.74
C HIS A 105 -9.26 1.24 -19.65
N VAL A 106 -8.90 1.07 -18.39
CA VAL A 106 -9.80 1.33 -17.24
C VAL A 106 -10.33 2.76 -17.28
N MET A 107 -9.47 3.76 -17.48
CA MET A 107 -9.90 5.17 -17.58
C MET A 107 -10.88 5.39 -18.73
N LEU A 108 -10.61 4.82 -19.91
CA LEU A 108 -11.52 4.90 -21.05
C LEU A 108 -12.87 4.24 -20.77
N ARG A 109 -12.89 3.09 -20.10
CA ARG A 109 -14.13 2.40 -19.71
C ARG A 109 -14.92 3.19 -18.67
N LEU A 110 -14.26 3.75 -17.66
CA LEU A 110 -14.90 4.61 -16.67
C LEU A 110 -15.48 5.88 -17.32
N GLN A 111 -14.75 6.49 -18.25
CA GLN A 111 -15.24 7.62 -19.04
C GLN A 111 -16.49 7.26 -19.85
N ALA A 112 -16.51 6.09 -20.47
CA ALA A 112 -17.65 5.64 -21.27
C ALA A 112 -18.91 5.35 -20.43
N VAL A 113 -18.76 4.84 -19.21
CA VAL A 113 -19.90 4.44 -18.35
C VAL A 113 -20.36 5.57 -17.43
N ALA A 114 -19.43 6.34 -16.85
CA ALA A 114 -19.70 7.34 -15.82
C ALA A 114 -19.49 8.80 -16.29
N GLY A 115 -19.11 9.01 -17.56
CA GLY A 115 -18.77 10.35 -18.07
C GLY A 115 -17.56 10.95 -17.35
N SER A 116 -17.44 12.27 -17.29
CA SER A 116 -16.34 12.93 -16.57
C SER A 116 -16.41 12.80 -15.04
N GLY A 117 -17.53 12.30 -14.51
CA GLY A 117 -17.79 12.23 -13.07
C GLY A 117 -16.84 11.33 -12.28
N TRP A 118 -16.23 10.32 -12.93
CA TRP A 118 -15.28 9.43 -12.26
C TRP A 118 -13.99 10.15 -11.82
N SER A 119 -13.62 11.25 -12.49
CA SER A 119 -12.44 12.06 -12.12
C SER A 119 -12.58 12.74 -10.75
N GLY A 120 -13.82 12.94 -10.30
CA GLY A 120 -14.14 13.45 -8.97
C GLY A 120 -14.19 12.37 -7.88
N LYS A 121 -13.76 11.14 -8.17
CA LYS A 121 -13.83 9.98 -7.25
C LYS A 121 -12.45 9.49 -6.83
N LYS A 122 -12.40 8.68 -5.77
CA LYS A 122 -11.20 8.00 -5.27
C LYS A 122 -11.29 6.52 -5.63
N LEU A 123 -10.55 6.12 -6.66
CA LEU A 123 -10.61 4.76 -7.19
C LEU A 123 -9.36 3.98 -6.79
N PHE A 124 -9.55 2.74 -6.33
CA PHE A 124 -8.45 1.79 -6.17
C PHE A 124 -8.36 0.91 -7.41
N LEU A 125 -7.25 0.95 -8.13
CA LEU A 125 -6.98 0.08 -9.27
C LEU A 125 -5.94 -0.98 -8.90
N LEU A 126 -6.37 -2.24 -8.83
CA LEU A 126 -5.51 -3.39 -8.61
C LEU A 126 -5.20 -4.08 -9.94
N HIS A 127 -3.96 -4.00 -10.38
CA HIS A 127 -3.48 -4.79 -11.50
C HIS A 127 -3.39 -6.25 -11.13
N ALA A 128 -4.31 -7.05 -11.65
CA ALA A 128 -4.43 -8.48 -11.34
C ALA A 128 -4.38 -9.38 -12.58
N GLY A 129 -4.25 -8.80 -13.78
CA GLY A 129 -4.25 -9.55 -15.04
C GLY A 129 -2.96 -10.30 -15.37
N GLY A 130 -1.91 -10.31 -14.54
CA GLY A 130 -0.64 -10.96 -14.91
C GLY A 130 -0.78 -12.47 -15.13
N TYR A 131 0.10 -13.07 -15.97
CA TYR A 131 0.07 -14.52 -16.28
C TYR A 131 0.35 -15.46 -15.10
N SER A 132 0.76 -14.93 -13.94
CA SER A 132 1.06 -15.70 -12.72
C SER A 132 2.08 -16.84 -12.90
N GLU A 133 2.86 -16.81 -13.98
CA GLU A 133 3.81 -17.87 -14.38
C GLU A 133 4.92 -18.11 -13.35
N ARG A 134 5.19 -17.13 -12.49
CA ARG A 134 6.29 -17.18 -11.52
C ARG A 134 5.89 -17.73 -10.14
N SER A 135 4.60 -17.92 -9.86
CA SER A 135 4.14 -18.40 -8.55
C SER A 135 2.95 -19.37 -8.69
N PRO A 136 3.17 -20.69 -8.47
CA PRO A 136 2.15 -21.73 -8.62
C PRO A 136 0.91 -21.52 -7.73
N ALA A 137 1.09 -20.90 -6.56
CA ALA A 137 0.04 -20.66 -5.57
C ALA A 137 -1.09 -19.72 -6.05
N HIS A 138 -0.89 -19.02 -7.19
CA HIS A 138 -1.82 -18.02 -7.71
C HIS A 138 -2.49 -18.46 -9.03
N GLY A 139 -2.24 -19.68 -9.48
CA GLY A 139 -2.47 -20.10 -10.87
C GLY A 139 -3.93 -20.34 -11.29
N THR A 140 -4.81 -20.79 -10.39
CA THR A 140 -6.18 -21.20 -10.77
C THR A 140 -7.23 -20.10 -10.60
N LEU A 141 -7.11 -19.28 -9.55
CA LEU A 141 -8.05 -18.19 -9.24
C LEU A 141 -7.50 -16.80 -9.58
N GLY A 142 -6.25 -16.71 -10.03
CA GLY A 142 -5.54 -15.45 -10.30
C GLY A 142 -4.98 -14.78 -9.04
N LYS A 143 -4.02 -13.87 -9.25
CA LYS A 143 -3.20 -13.32 -8.14
C LYS A 143 -4.00 -12.62 -7.07
N ALA A 144 -5.01 -11.83 -7.47
CA ALA A 144 -5.83 -11.06 -6.53
C ALA A 144 -6.59 -11.94 -5.51
N PHE A 145 -6.85 -13.20 -5.86
CA PHE A 145 -7.61 -14.14 -5.03
C PHE A 145 -6.75 -15.27 -4.47
N GLY A 146 -5.42 -15.19 -4.63
CA GLY A 146 -4.49 -16.03 -3.87
C GLY A 146 -4.65 -15.76 -2.38
N GLN A 147 -4.63 -16.82 -1.57
CA GLN A 147 -4.80 -16.71 -0.13
C GLN A 147 -3.46 -16.44 0.56
N ILE A 148 -3.48 -15.59 1.57
CA ILE A 148 -2.35 -15.29 2.45
C ILE A 148 -2.72 -15.56 3.92
N PRO A 149 -1.76 -15.91 4.79
CA PRO A 149 -2.02 -16.23 6.20
C PRO A 149 -2.30 -14.96 7.03
N PHE A 150 -3.44 -14.34 6.75
CA PHE A 150 -3.90 -13.08 7.34
C PHE A 150 -5.42 -13.11 7.47
N ASP A 151 -5.98 -12.72 8.61
CA ASP A 151 -7.44 -12.67 8.81
C ASP A 151 -7.94 -11.22 8.70
N ALA A 152 -8.29 -10.80 7.48
CA ALA A 152 -8.78 -9.44 7.23
C ALA A 152 -10.14 -9.21 7.90
N ALA A 153 -11.07 -10.15 7.73
CA ALA A 153 -12.46 -10.00 8.14
C ALA A 153 -12.71 -10.30 9.63
N GLY A 154 -11.76 -10.90 10.34
CA GLY A 154 -11.92 -11.27 11.75
C GLY A 154 -12.80 -12.50 11.95
N VAL A 155 -12.85 -13.39 10.96
CA VAL A 155 -13.71 -14.60 10.97
C VAL A 155 -12.90 -15.90 10.97
N GLY A 156 -11.58 -15.82 11.15
CA GLY A 156 -10.70 -16.98 11.28
C GLY A 156 -10.39 -17.68 9.95
N VAL A 157 -10.55 -17.00 8.81
CA VAL A 157 -10.23 -17.54 7.47
C VAL A 157 -9.09 -16.76 6.82
N PRO A 158 -8.24 -17.41 6.02
CA PRO A 158 -7.21 -16.72 5.24
C PRO A 158 -7.82 -15.72 4.26
N ALA A 159 -7.31 -14.50 4.28
CA ALA A 159 -7.66 -13.42 3.37
C ALA A 159 -7.06 -13.64 1.99
N THR A 160 -7.71 -13.09 0.98
CA THR A 160 -7.17 -12.93 -0.37
C THR A 160 -6.15 -11.78 -0.44
N VAL A 161 -5.31 -11.77 -1.47
CA VAL A 161 -4.43 -10.62 -1.78
C VAL A 161 -5.24 -9.32 -1.92
N LEU A 162 -6.44 -9.38 -2.51
CA LEU A 162 -7.35 -8.23 -2.61
C LEU A 162 -7.69 -7.68 -1.22
N GLU A 163 -8.18 -8.52 -0.30
CA GLU A 163 -8.53 -8.12 1.06
C GLU A 163 -7.31 -7.54 1.79
N ALA A 164 -6.14 -8.17 1.64
CA ALA A 164 -4.89 -7.70 2.23
C ALA A 164 -4.51 -6.29 1.74
N GLN A 165 -4.63 -6.06 0.44
CA GLN A 165 -4.35 -4.77 -0.18
C GLN A 165 -5.35 -3.69 0.27
N LEU A 166 -6.63 -4.03 0.37
CA LEU A 166 -7.66 -3.13 0.89
C LEU A 166 -7.40 -2.72 2.34
N VAL A 167 -6.91 -3.64 3.17
CA VAL A 167 -6.45 -3.32 4.53
C VAL A 167 -5.22 -2.43 4.47
N SER A 168 -4.16 -2.82 3.75
CA SER A 168 -2.90 -2.06 3.69
C SER A 168 -3.09 -0.61 3.24
N PHE A 169 -4.08 -0.34 2.39
CA PHE A 169 -4.35 0.99 1.85
C PHE A 169 -5.61 1.66 2.38
N GLN A 170 -6.19 1.14 3.46
CA GLN A 170 -7.46 1.63 4.01
C GLN A 170 -7.44 3.14 4.33
N GLU A 171 -6.32 3.68 4.82
CA GLU A 171 -6.25 5.09 5.22
C GLU A 171 -6.15 6.09 4.05
N LEU A 172 -5.77 5.62 2.86
CA LEU A 172 -5.47 6.47 1.71
C LEU A 172 -6.66 7.30 1.19
N PRO A 173 -7.90 6.77 1.10
CA PRO A 173 -9.06 7.56 0.68
C PRO A 173 -9.28 8.83 1.51
N SER A 174 -8.90 8.82 2.79
CA SER A 174 -9.04 10.00 3.67
C SER A 174 -7.93 11.04 3.50
N ARG A 175 -6.80 10.66 2.88
CA ARG A 175 -5.58 11.47 2.82
C ARG A 175 -5.26 11.98 1.41
N LEU A 176 -5.65 11.23 0.38
CA LEU A 176 -5.30 11.53 -1.01
C LEU A 176 -6.34 12.42 -1.69
N PRO A 177 -5.97 13.21 -2.71
CA PRO A 177 -6.93 13.88 -3.58
C PRO A 177 -7.78 12.85 -4.37
N ASN A 178 -8.75 13.33 -5.14
CA ASN A 178 -9.49 12.47 -6.06
C ASN A 178 -8.57 12.00 -7.20
N GLY A 179 -8.81 10.81 -7.72
CA GLY A 179 -7.96 10.16 -8.70
C GLY A 179 -7.94 8.64 -8.58
N ILE A 180 -7.01 8.02 -9.30
CA ILE A 180 -6.80 6.57 -9.29
C ILE A 180 -5.52 6.26 -8.51
N PHE A 181 -5.66 5.48 -7.43
CA PHE A 181 -4.53 4.86 -6.75
C PHE A 181 -4.26 3.49 -7.37
N VAL A 182 -3.07 3.29 -7.93
CA VAL A 182 -2.70 2.07 -8.66
C VAL A 182 -1.81 1.18 -7.79
N SER A 183 -2.15 -0.11 -7.70
CA SER A 183 -1.33 -1.14 -7.06
C SER A 183 -1.28 -2.42 -7.92
N SER A 184 -0.44 -3.38 -7.52
CA SER A 184 -0.30 -4.68 -8.17
C SER A 184 -0.65 -5.82 -7.21
N ALA A 185 -1.29 -6.85 -7.73
CA ALA A 185 -1.66 -8.06 -6.98
C ALA A 185 -0.48 -9.02 -6.76
N ASP A 186 0.75 -8.67 -7.14
CA ASP A 186 1.96 -9.47 -6.90
C ASP A 186 2.93 -8.88 -5.88
N VAL A 187 2.48 -7.87 -5.13
CA VAL A 187 3.25 -7.27 -4.04
C VAL A 187 2.38 -7.29 -2.78
N ALA A 188 3.00 -7.62 -1.65
CA ALA A 188 2.43 -7.33 -0.33
C ALA A 188 3.17 -6.12 0.23
N VAL A 189 2.42 -5.09 0.63
CA VAL A 189 2.99 -3.84 1.15
C VAL A 189 2.49 -3.65 2.57
N GLN A 190 3.40 -3.34 3.48
CA GLN A 190 3.11 -2.87 4.82
C GLN A 190 3.99 -1.65 5.11
N PHE A 191 3.44 -0.63 5.74
CA PHE A 191 4.14 0.61 6.08
C PHE A 191 3.57 1.18 7.38
N GLY A 192 4.27 2.14 8.00
CA GLY A 192 3.77 2.84 9.19
C GLY A 192 2.55 3.71 8.89
N ALA A 193 2.18 4.57 9.84
CA ALA A 193 1.23 5.64 9.54
C ALA A 193 1.85 6.61 8.51
N LEU A 194 1.06 7.02 7.52
CA LEU A 194 1.52 8.02 6.56
C LEU A 194 1.43 9.43 7.17
N PRO A 195 2.29 10.38 6.76
CA PRO A 195 2.04 11.80 7.01
C PRO A 195 0.76 12.26 6.31
N GLY A 196 0.12 13.29 6.86
CA GLY A 196 -0.87 14.06 6.10
C GLY A 196 -0.20 14.82 4.96
N LEU A 197 -0.88 14.96 3.82
CA LEU A 197 -0.40 15.80 2.73
C LEU A 197 -0.72 17.26 3.02
N GLY A 198 0.29 18.13 2.97
CA GLY A 198 0.08 19.58 3.04
C GLY A 198 -0.67 20.13 1.82
N PRO A 199 -1.25 21.34 1.89
CA PRO A 199 -2.05 21.92 0.80
C PRO A 199 -1.32 21.94 -0.55
N ASP A 200 -0.03 22.28 -0.55
CA ASP A 200 0.78 22.33 -1.78
C ASP A 200 1.01 20.94 -2.38
N ALA A 201 1.20 19.93 -1.54
CA ALA A 201 1.36 18.54 -1.99
C ALA A 201 0.04 18.02 -2.59
N ILE A 202 -1.10 18.35 -1.96
CA ILE A 202 -2.43 18.04 -2.50
C ILE A 202 -2.65 18.73 -3.85
N ALA A 203 -2.29 20.02 -3.96
CA ALA A 203 -2.44 20.78 -5.20
C ALA A 203 -1.62 20.15 -6.33
N ARG A 204 -0.33 19.83 -6.09
CA ARG A 204 0.51 19.14 -7.09
C ARG A 204 -0.02 17.74 -7.43
N ALA A 205 -0.51 17.00 -6.46
CA ALA A 205 -1.05 15.66 -6.67
C ALA A 205 -2.38 15.64 -7.45
N ARG A 206 -3.11 16.77 -7.53
CA ARG A 206 -4.32 16.89 -8.36
C ARG A 206 -4.02 16.93 -9.86
N GLU A 207 -2.86 17.47 -10.23
CA GLU A 207 -2.44 17.64 -11.63
C GLU A 207 -1.31 16.68 -12.04
N GLY A 208 -0.78 15.92 -11.08
CA GLY A 208 0.39 15.07 -11.27
C GLY A 208 0.23 13.66 -10.69
N ILE A 209 1.38 13.01 -10.48
CA ILE A 209 1.46 11.65 -9.93
C ILE A 209 2.01 11.74 -8.52
N LEU A 210 1.30 11.13 -7.56
CA LEU A 210 1.83 10.87 -6.22
C LEU A 210 2.30 9.41 -6.15
N ALA A 211 3.58 9.20 -5.89
CA ALA A 211 4.15 7.88 -5.69
C ALA A 211 4.36 7.59 -4.20
N LEU A 212 4.02 6.37 -3.78
CA LEU A 212 4.52 5.82 -2.53
C LEU A 212 5.91 5.25 -2.79
N ALA A 213 6.89 5.69 -1.99
CA ALA A 213 8.27 5.26 -2.12
C ALA A 213 8.86 5.00 -0.74
N HIS A 214 9.89 4.17 -0.70
CA HIS A 214 10.69 3.93 0.50
C HIS A 214 12.16 4.16 0.18
N ALA A 215 12.87 4.84 1.07
CA ALA A 215 14.31 4.97 0.95
C ALA A 215 14.97 3.62 1.24
N SER A 216 15.84 3.20 0.33
CA SER A 216 16.40 1.85 0.31
C SER A 216 17.88 1.88 -0.01
N SER A 217 18.60 0.79 0.27
CA SER A 217 20.00 0.67 -0.15
C SER A 217 20.09 0.53 -1.67
N VAL A 218 21.24 0.93 -2.23
CA VAL A 218 21.53 0.73 -3.66
C VAL A 218 21.46 -0.75 -4.03
N GLU A 219 21.91 -1.63 -3.14
CA GLU A 219 21.83 -3.08 -3.31
C GLU A 219 20.38 -3.54 -3.57
N VAL A 220 19.42 -3.14 -2.74
CA VAL A 220 18.00 -3.43 -2.96
C VAL A 220 17.52 -2.82 -4.29
N GLY A 221 17.97 -1.60 -4.60
CA GLY A 221 17.65 -0.90 -5.84
C GLY A 221 18.09 -1.63 -7.11
N THR A 222 19.14 -2.47 -7.07
CA THR A 222 19.58 -3.22 -8.26
C THR A 222 18.55 -4.24 -8.76
N GLY A 223 17.65 -4.68 -7.88
CA GLY A 223 16.58 -5.65 -8.21
C GLY A 223 15.22 -5.02 -8.50
N HIS A 224 15.07 -3.69 -8.40
CA HIS A 224 13.77 -3.02 -8.39
C HIS A 224 13.76 -1.74 -9.25
N GLY A 225 12.56 -1.27 -9.62
CA GLY A 225 12.41 0.06 -10.19
C GLY A 225 12.69 1.13 -9.13
N VAL A 226 13.54 2.11 -9.46
CA VAL A 226 13.91 3.21 -8.56
C VAL A 226 13.46 4.56 -9.13
N PHE A 227 12.98 5.45 -8.26
CA PHE A 227 12.76 6.85 -8.64
C PHE A 227 14.08 7.60 -8.56
N VAL A 228 14.44 8.27 -9.66
CA VAL A 228 15.57 9.20 -9.67
C VAL A 228 15.07 10.55 -9.17
N CYS A 229 15.70 11.06 -8.12
CA CYS A 229 15.38 12.33 -7.50
C CYS A 229 16.65 13.05 -7.06
N GLU A 230 16.56 14.37 -6.91
CA GLU A 230 17.66 15.16 -6.36
C GLU A 230 17.91 14.76 -4.89
N ARG A 231 19.17 14.69 -4.48
CA ARG A 231 19.56 14.19 -3.16
C ARG A 231 18.92 15.01 -2.04
N GLU A 232 18.89 16.32 -2.19
CA GLU A 232 18.32 17.25 -1.21
C GLU A 232 16.81 17.03 -1.03
N GLN A 233 16.11 16.69 -2.12
CA GLN A 233 14.68 16.37 -2.10
C GLN A 233 14.43 15.03 -1.41
N LEU A 234 15.24 14.01 -1.70
CA LEU A 234 15.17 12.72 -1.02
C LEU A 234 15.40 12.87 0.49
N ASP A 235 16.45 13.59 0.88
CA ASP A 235 16.79 13.80 2.28
C ASP A 235 15.69 14.56 3.03
N ALA A 236 15.04 15.53 2.38
CA ALA A 236 13.88 16.22 2.93
C ALA A 236 12.69 15.28 3.14
N CYS A 237 12.38 14.43 2.16
CA CYS A 237 11.31 13.42 2.26
C CYS A 237 11.58 12.40 3.38
N VAL A 238 12.82 11.91 3.51
CA VAL A 238 13.22 10.96 4.55
C VAL A 238 13.09 11.61 5.93
N ARG A 239 13.57 12.85 6.13
CA ARG A 239 13.42 13.56 7.40
C ARG A 239 11.96 13.75 7.79
N ALA A 240 11.10 14.13 6.83
CA ALA A 240 9.67 14.29 7.06
C ALA A 240 9.00 12.97 7.47
N ALA A 241 9.37 11.86 6.84
CA ALA A 241 8.85 10.53 7.19
C ALA A 241 9.29 10.07 8.60
N VAL A 242 10.55 10.32 8.97
CA VAL A 242 11.09 9.95 10.30
C VAL A 242 10.44 10.76 11.43
N ALA A 243 10.14 12.04 11.21
CA ALA A 243 9.47 12.87 12.20
C ALA A 243 8.10 12.30 12.62
N VAL A 244 7.33 11.76 11.67
CA VAL A 244 6.04 11.09 11.95
C VAL A 244 6.21 9.86 12.82
N VAL A 245 7.27 9.07 12.58
CA VAL A 245 7.58 7.88 13.39
C VAL A 245 7.98 8.28 14.82
N GLY A 246 8.74 9.37 14.98
CA GLY A 246 9.17 9.89 16.27
C GLY A 246 8.03 10.45 17.12
N ASP A 247 7.10 11.19 16.52
CA ASP A 247 5.90 11.71 17.22
C ASP A 247 4.98 10.56 17.67
N ALA A 248 4.85 9.50 16.87
CA ALA A 248 4.07 8.31 17.23
C ALA A 248 4.68 7.50 18.39
N ASP A 249 5.99 7.61 18.64
CA ASP A 249 6.65 7.01 19.81
C ASP A 249 6.62 7.93 21.04
N ALA A 250 6.56 9.26 20.88
CA ALA A 250 6.47 10.20 22.00
C ALA A 250 5.14 10.10 22.78
N ASP A 251 4.06 9.70 22.10
CA ASP A 251 2.75 9.41 22.72
C ASP A 251 2.71 8.05 23.44
N ALA A 252 3.76 7.24 23.30
CA ALA A 252 3.92 5.93 23.94
C ALA A 252 5.03 5.96 24.99
N GLY A 253 4.76 6.60 26.14
CA GLY A 253 5.42 6.35 27.43
C GLY A 253 6.97 6.38 27.45
N ASP A 254 7.51 7.54 27.83
CA ASP A 254 8.86 7.86 28.34
C ASP A 254 9.90 6.72 28.39
N ASP A 255 10.83 6.70 27.42
CA ASP A 255 12.04 5.88 27.47
C ASP A 255 13.29 6.73 27.26
N GLU A 256 13.94 7.08 28.38
CA GLU A 256 15.11 7.98 28.53
C GLU A 256 16.32 7.56 27.66
N GLN A 257 16.36 6.29 27.21
CA GLN A 257 17.40 5.74 26.32
C GLN A 257 17.32 6.27 24.87
N VAL A 258 16.12 6.62 24.37
CA VAL A 258 15.96 7.18 23.02
C VAL A 258 16.53 8.60 22.96
N ARG A 259 16.37 9.38 24.04
CA ARG A 259 16.94 10.74 24.16
C ARG A 259 18.47 10.74 24.17
N GLN A 260 19.11 9.72 24.73
CA GLN A 260 20.58 9.59 24.70
C GLN A 260 21.11 9.25 23.31
N THR A 261 20.42 8.38 22.58
CA THR A 261 20.82 8.00 21.20
C THR A 261 20.70 9.18 20.23
N LEU A 262 19.64 9.99 20.33
CA LEU A 262 19.44 11.18 19.50
C LEU A 262 20.50 12.28 19.75
N ARG A 263 20.99 12.43 20.98
CA ARG A 263 22.09 13.37 21.30
C ARG A 263 23.42 12.93 20.68
N GLN A 264 23.68 11.63 20.54
CA GLN A 264 24.89 11.12 19.91
C GLN A 264 24.88 11.31 18.38
N THR A 265 23.73 11.14 17.73
CA THR A 265 23.59 11.35 16.27
C THR A 265 23.75 12.83 15.88
N GLN A 266 23.26 13.76 16.71
CA GLN A 266 23.45 15.21 16.48
C GLN A 266 24.91 15.67 16.67
N HIS A 267 25.67 15.04 17.56
CA HIS A 267 27.10 15.33 17.72
C HIS A 267 27.96 14.82 16.55
N ALA A 268 27.62 13.66 15.96
CA ALA A 268 28.33 13.12 14.79
C ALA A 268 28.14 13.99 13.53
N SER A 269 26.95 14.58 13.36
CA SER A 269 26.65 15.53 12.27
C SER A 269 27.49 16.82 12.34
N ARG A 270 27.78 17.33 13.54
CA ARG A 270 28.64 18.51 13.72
C ARG A 270 30.13 18.21 13.52
N ALA A 271 30.58 17.00 13.83
CA ALA A 271 31.98 16.60 13.64
C ALA A 271 32.33 16.32 12.16
N GLY A 272 31.39 15.78 11.37
CA GLY A 272 31.60 15.52 9.94
C GLY A 272 31.67 16.77 9.05
N GLY A 273 31.03 17.87 9.46
CA GLY A 273 31.00 19.12 8.69
C GLY A 273 32.32 19.90 8.67
N GLN A 274 33.25 19.64 9.60
CA GLN A 274 34.56 20.30 9.63
C GLN A 274 35.63 19.60 8.78
N ALA A 275 35.41 18.36 8.33
CA ALA A 275 36.39 17.61 7.54
C ALA A 275 36.25 17.82 6.02
N ALA A 276 35.14 18.38 5.54
CA ALA A 276 34.83 18.50 4.10
C ALA A 276 35.22 19.86 3.47
N SER A 277 35.97 20.73 4.15
CA SER A 277 36.46 22.00 3.58
C SER A 277 37.94 21.99 3.17
N ARG A 278 38.59 20.82 3.15
CA ARG A 278 39.94 20.63 2.61
C ARG A 278 40.03 19.31 1.87
N LEU A 279 39.52 19.30 0.64
CA LEU A 279 40.01 18.53 -0.51
C LEU A 279 39.31 19.06 -1.76
#